data_AF-A0A3A0UM29-F1
#
_entry.id   AF-A0A3A0UM29-F1
#
_cell.length_a   1.000
_cell.length_b   1.000
_cell.length_c   1.000
_cell.angle_alpha   90.00
_cell.angle_beta   90.00
_cell.angle_gamma   90.00
#
_symmetry.space_group_name_H-M   'P 1'
#
loop_
_entity.id
_entity.type
_entity.pdbx_description
1 polymer ?
#
loop_
_entity_poly.entity_id
_entity_poly.type
_entity_poly.pdbx_seq_one_letter_code
_entity_poly.pdbx_strand_id
1 'polypeptide(L)'
;LYMAWSLWRTRPVTLQSYRPMSAKKQIGFALSVSLLNPHAIMDTIGVIGTRGAVSEGTEKMVFTIATVIVSWLWFIFLAVVGKMIGNIDKTGKYIMLLNKLSSVIILIVAIMILKQLLAILL
;
A
#
# COMPACT_ATOMS: atom_id res chain seq x y z
N LEU A 1 9.41 13.45 -2.56
CA LEU A 1 9.40 14.54 -3.58
C LEU A 1 9.53 14.02 -5.02
N TYR A 2 10.54 13.21 -5.36
CA TYR A 2 10.68 12.63 -6.71
C TYR A 2 9.48 11.77 -7.15
N MET A 3 8.94 10.90 -6.28
CA MET A 3 7.74 10.11 -6.58
C MET A 3 6.48 10.98 -6.81
N ALA A 4 6.29 12.05 -6.03
CA ALA A 4 5.15 12.96 -6.19
C ALA A 4 5.22 13.78 -7.50
N TRP A 5 6.44 14.23 -7.86
CA TRP A 5 6.71 14.92 -9.13
C TRP A 5 6.60 13.99 -10.34
N SER A 6 7.05 12.74 -10.20
CA SER A 6 6.90 11.67 -11.20
C SER A 6 5.42 11.37 -11.46
N LEU A 7 4.61 11.21 -10.40
CA LEU A 7 3.15 11.02 -10.47
C LEU A 7 2.44 12.21 -11.14
N TRP A 8 2.90 13.44 -10.88
CA TRP A 8 2.33 14.65 -11.48
C TRP A 8 2.65 14.77 -12.98
N ARG A 9 3.81 14.29 -13.42
CA ARG A 9 4.24 14.30 -14.84
C ARG A 9 3.87 13.04 -15.60
N THR A 10 3.24 12.05 -14.96
CA THR A 10 2.88 10.81 -15.64
C THR A 10 1.80 11.14 -16.68
N ARG A 11 2.21 11.26 -17.95
CA ARG A 11 1.28 11.27 -19.08
C ARG A 11 0.53 9.92 -19.06
N PRO A 12 -0.75 9.86 -19.45
CA PRO A 12 -1.44 8.60 -19.58
C PRO A 12 -0.59 7.74 -20.50
N VAL A 13 0.01 6.68 -19.93
CA VAL A 13 0.69 5.66 -20.71
C VAL A 13 -0.38 5.18 -21.66
N THR A 14 -0.25 5.54 -22.95
CA THR A 14 -0.96 4.89 -24.05
C THR A 14 -0.98 3.42 -23.71
N LEU A 15 -2.18 2.81 -23.62
CA LEU A 15 -2.42 1.42 -23.24
C LEU A 15 -1.57 0.50 -24.12
N GLN A 16 -0.27 0.43 -23.86
CA GLN A 16 0.63 -0.55 -24.41
C GLN A 16 0.13 -1.82 -23.80
N SER A 17 -0.24 -2.74 -24.67
CA SER A 17 -0.68 -4.09 -24.41
C SER A 17 0.36 -4.76 -23.51
N TYR A 18 0.28 -4.50 -22.21
CA TYR A 18 1.11 -5.12 -21.21
C TYR A 18 0.69 -6.57 -21.26
N ARG A 19 1.52 -7.43 -21.87
CA ARG A 19 1.25 -8.86 -21.91
C ARG A 19 0.94 -9.26 -20.47
N PRO A 20 -0.23 -9.86 -20.19
CA PRO A 20 -0.58 -10.23 -18.84
C PRO A 20 0.55 -11.09 -18.30
N MET A 21 1.23 -10.60 -17.26
CA MET A 21 2.28 -11.36 -16.62
C MET A 21 1.66 -12.67 -16.12
N SER A 22 2.35 -13.79 -16.33
CA SER A 22 1.95 -15.05 -15.72
C SER A 22 1.71 -14.84 -14.22
N ALA A 23 0.67 -15.44 -13.66
CA ALA A 23 0.27 -15.27 -12.27
C ALA A 23 1.46 -15.40 -11.29
N LYS A 24 2.40 -16.32 -11.56
CA LYS A 24 3.63 -16.50 -10.78
C LYS A 24 4.50 -15.24 -10.72
N LYS A 25 4.67 -14.53 -11.86
CA LYS A 25 5.43 -13.28 -11.93
C LYS A 25 4.69 -12.12 -11.28
N GLN A 26 3.37 -12.05 -11.40
CA GLN A 26 2.57 -11.01 -10.77
C GLN A 26 2.58 -11.14 -9.25
N ILE A 27 2.45 -12.37 -8.73
CA ILE A 27 2.59 -12.66 -7.29
C ILE A 27 4.00 -12.28 -6.83
N GLY A 28 5.05 -12.73 -7.53
CA GLY A 28 6.42 -12.40 -7.17
C GLY A 28 6.71 -10.89 -7.16
N PHE A 29 6.20 -10.15 -8.15
CA PHE A 29 6.34 -8.70 -8.19
C PHE A 29 5.59 -8.00 -7.05
N ALA A 30 4.34 -8.39 -6.79
CA ALA A 30 3.55 -7.83 -5.70
C ALA A 30 4.18 -8.12 -4.32
N LEU A 31 4.69 -9.34 -4.13
CA LEU A 31 5.42 -9.71 -2.92
C LEU A 31 6.70 -8.90 -2.77
N SER A 32 7.50 -8.75 -3.82
CA SER A 32 8.71 -7.93 -3.77
C SER A 32 8.41 -6.46 -3.45
N VAL A 33 7.41 -5.85 -4.09
CA VAL A 33 7.06 -4.44 -3.82
C VAL A 33 6.51 -4.25 -2.40
N SER A 34 5.75 -5.22 -1.87
CA SER A 34 5.19 -5.16 -0.51
C SER A 34 6.27 -5.43 0.56
N LEU A 35 7.10 -6.46 0.37
CA LEU A 35 8.16 -6.85 1.31
C LEU A 35 9.34 -5.87 1.29
N LEU A 36 9.75 -5.35 0.13
CA LEU A 36 10.86 -4.38 0.05
C LEU A 36 10.43 -2.95 0.40
N ASN A 37 9.15 -2.71 0.70
CA ASN A 37 8.71 -1.41 1.19
C ASN A 37 9.07 -1.29 2.68
N PRO A 38 10.07 -0.46 3.07
CA PRO A 38 10.49 -0.34 4.45
C PRO A 38 9.35 0.12 5.37
N HIS A 39 8.36 0.86 4.84
CA HIS A 39 7.17 1.25 5.58
C HIS A 39 6.27 0.05 5.91
N ALA A 40 6.08 -0.87 4.95
CA ALA A 40 5.25 -2.06 5.15
C ALA A 40 5.93 -3.05 6.12
N ILE A 41 7.26 -3.16 6.07
CA ILE A 41 8.04 -3.90 7.08
C ILE A 41 7.83 -3.28 8.47
N MET A 42 7.91 -1.95 8.58
CA MET A 42 7.76 -1.24 9.85
C MET A 42 6.37 -1.44 10.46
N ASP A 43 5.31 -1.41 9.65
CA ASP A 43 3.95 -1.66 10.11
C ASP A 43 3.74 -3.11 10.57
N THR A 44 4.32 -4.09 9.87
CA THR A 44 4.15 -5.52 10.18
C THR A 44 5.03 -6.01 11.33
N ILE A 45 6.32 -5.66 11.35
CA ILE A 45 7.24 -6.11 12.40
C ILE A 45 7.22 -5.15 13.58
N GLY A 46 7.20 -3.84 13.33
CA GLY A 46 7.31 -2.80 14.35
C GLY A 46 6.00 -2.53 15.10
N VAL A 47 4.84 -2.56 14.44
CA VAL A 47 3.55 -2.28 15.09
C VAL A 47 2.81 -3.57 15.45
N ILE A 48 2.64 -4.51 14.52
CA ILE A 48 1.95 -5.79 14.78
C ILE A 48 2.85 -6.74 15.58
N GLY A 49 4.13 -6.86 15.21
CA GLY A 49 5.08 -7.75 15.89
C GLY A 49 5.33 -7.38 17.35
N THR A 50 5.45 -6.09 17.68
CA THR A 50 5.61 -5.64 19.08
C THR A 50 4.35 -5.87 19.91
N ARG A 51 3.15 -5.61 19.36
CA ARG A 51 1.87 -5.90 20.03
C ARG A 51 1.64 -7.39 20.25
N GLY A 52 2.02 -8.23 19.30
CA GLY A 52 1.94 -9.69 19.42
C GLY A 52 3.00 -10.31 20.35
N ALA A 53 4.15 -9.66 20.53
CA ALA A 53 5.21 -10.09 21.45
C ALA A 53 4.91 -9.76 22.92
N VAL A 54 4.18 -8.67 23.18
CA VAL A 54 3.77 -8.24 24.54
C VAL A 54 2.55 -9.03 25.04
N SER A 55 1.83 -9.73 24.16
CA SER A 55 0.66 -10.53 24.54
C SER A 55 1.09 -11.89 25.11
N GLU A 56 0.72 -12.21 26.35
CA GLU A 56 0.98 -13.50 26.99
C GLU A 56 -0.27 -14.42 27.00
N GLY A 57 -0.06 -15.74 27.01
CA GLY A 57 -1.13 -16.74 27.19
C GLY A 57 -2.20 -16.76 26.09
N THR A 58 -3.47 -16.91 26.49
CA THR A 58 -4.62 -17.08 25.60
C THR A 58 -4.93 -15.81 24.77
N GLU A 59 -4.60 -14.63 25.28
CA GLU A 59 -4.81 -13.35 24.57
C GLU A 59 -3.97 -13.25 23.30
N LYS A 60 -2.77 -13.84 23.30
CA LYS A 60 -1.90 -13.94 22.12
C LYS A 60 -2.53 -14.75 20.99
N MET A 61 -3.20 -15.86 21.30
CA MET A 61 -3.87 -16.69 20.29
C MET A 61 -5.06 -15.96 19.68
N VAL A 62 -5.88 -15.30 20.50
CA VAL A 62 -7.01 -14.50 20.02
C VAL A 62 -6.53 -13.33 19.15
N PHE A 63 -5.50 -12.63 19.58
CA PHE A 63 -4.88 -11.55 18.81
C PHE A 63 -4.34 -12.05 17.47
N THR A 64 -3.66 -13.18 17.45
CA THR A 64 -3.11 -13.77 16.21
C THR A 64 -4.23 -14.15 15.24
N ILE A 65 -5.26 -14.86 15.71
CA ILE A 65 -6.38 -15.28 14.89
C ILE A 65 -7.15 -14.06 14.35
N ALA A 66 -7.43 -13.08 15.21
CA ALA A 66 -8.10 -11.84 14.80
C ALA A 66 -7.29 -11.10 13.74
N THR A 67 -5.98 -10.95 13.93
CA THR A 67 -5.08 -10.27 12.99
C THR A 67 -5.05 -10.99 11.63
N VAL A 68 -5.01 -12.33 11.63
CA VAL A 68 -5.05 -13.12 10.39
C VAL A 68 -6.38 -12.94 9.65
N ILE A 69 -7.50 -13.02 10.36
CA ILE A 69 -8.85 -12.89 9.77
C ILE A 69 -9.05 -11.48 9.19
N VAL A 70 -8.72 -10.44 9.95
CA VAL A 70 -8.87 -9.05 9.49
C VAL A 70 -7.98 -8.77 8.28
N SER A 71 -6.76 -9.30 8.27
CA SER A 71 -5.86 -9.21 7.11
C SER A 71 -6.47 -9.88 5.87
N TRP A 72 -6.97 -11.11 6.00
CA TRP A 72 -7.64 -11.82 4.89
C TRP A 72 -8.84 -11.05 4.35
N LEU A 73 -9.70 -10.52 5.24
CA LEU A 73 -10.84 -9.70 4.85
C LEU A 73 -10.40 -8.45 4.08
N TRP A 74 -9.34 -7.78 4.54
CA TRP A 74 -8.79 -6.60 3.87
C TRP A 74 -8.23 -6.92 2.48
N PHE A 75 -7.48 -8.01 2.32
CA PHE A 75 -6.93 -8.41 1.02
C PHE A 75 -8.03 -8.81 0.02
N ILE A 76 -9.08 -9.52 0.48
CA ILE A 76 -10.24 -9.84 -0.36
C ILE A 76 -10.95 -8.56 -0.79
N PHE A 77 -11.16 -7.62 0.13
CA PHE A 77 -11.76 -6.33 -0.19
C PHE A 77 -10.95 -5.57 -1.26
N LEU A 78 -9.62 -5.48 -1.11
CA LEU A 78 -8.75 -4.86 -2.11
C LEU A 78 -8.81 -5.56 -3.47
N ALA A 79 -8.86 -6.90 -3.49
CA ALA A 79 -8.98 -7.66 -4.75
C ALA A 79 -10.31 -7.37 -5.47
N VAL A 80 -11.42 -7.27 -4.72
CA VAL A 80 -12.74 -6.93 -5.27
C VAL A 80 -12.76 -5.50 -5.81
N VAL A 81 -12.30 -4.53 -5.00
CA VAL A 81 -12.25 -3.12 -5.41
C VAL A 81 -11.33 -2.93 -6.61
N GLY A 82 -10.16 -3.56 -6.63
CA GLY A 82 -9.23 -3.52 -7.76
C GLY A 82 -9.85 -4.10 -9.04
N LYS A 83 -10.59 -5.21 -8.93
CA LYS A 83 -11.35 -5.79 -10.06
C LYS A 83 -12.47 -4.86 -10.55
N MET A 84 -13.20 -4.22 -9.65
CA MET A 84 -14.25 -3.25 -10.01
C MET A 84 -13.66 -2.04 -10.74
N ILE A 85 -12.59 -1.45 -10.21
CA ILE A 85 -11.90 -0.31 -10.84
C ILE A 85 -11.36 -0.69 -12.22
N GLY A 86 -10.73 -1.87 -12.35
CA GLY A 86 -10.22 -2.36 -13.63
C GLY A 86 -11.31 -2.63 -14.68
N ASN A 87 -12.52 -3.00 -14.25
CA ASN A 87 -13.65 -3.23 -15.17
C ASN A 87 -14.36 -1.92 -15.57
N ILE A 88 -14.39 -0.92 -14.68
CA ILE A 88 -15.03 0.38 -14.89
C ILE A 88 -14.11 1.32 -15.71
N ASP A 89 -12.80 1.26 -15.50
CA ASP A 89 -11.84 2.20 -16.10
C ASP A 89 -11.33 1.78 -17.48
N LYS A 90 -12.24 1.62 -18.45
CA LYS A 90 -11.86 1.38 -19.86
C LYS A 90 -11.20 2.59 -20.53
N THR A 91 -11.26 3.78 -19.91
CA THR A 91 -10.79 5.06 -20.48
C THR A 91 -9.58 5.65 -19.73
N GLY A 92 -9.11 5.03 -18.64
CA GLY A 92 -7.97 5.47 -17.85
C GLY A 92 -8.18 6.75 -17.02
N LYS A 93 -9.41 7.25 -16.91
CA LYS A 93 -9.74 8.49 -16.19
C LYS A 93 -9.70 8.30 -14.67
N TYR A 94 -10.14 7.14 -14.17
CA TYR A 94 -10.18 6.88 -12.73
C TYR A 94 -8.78 6.63 -12.16
N ILE A 95 -7.92 5.92 -12.89
CA ILE A 95 -6.49 5.76 -12.54
C ILE A 95 -5.80 7.13 -12.48
N MET A 96 -6.12 8.06 -13.39
CA MET A 96 -5.53 9.42 -13.36
C MET A 96 -5.99 10.22 -12.14
N LEU A 97 -7.28 10.14 -11.76
CA LEU A 97 -7.79 10.75 -10.54
C LEU A 97 -7.14 10.16 -9.28
N LEU A 98 -7.01 8.83 -9.24
CA LEU A 98 -6.33 8.11 -8.15
C LEU A 98 -4.86 8.54 -8.01
N ASN A 99 -4.13 8.70 -9.12
CA ASN A 99 -2.76 9.18 -9.08
C ASN A 99 -2.66 10.62 -8.57
N LYS A 100 -3.59 11.49 -8.96
CA LYS A 100 -3.62 12.89 -8.49
C LYS A 100 -3.89 12.96 -7.00
N LEU A 101 -4.88 12.22 -6.51
CA LEU A 101 -5.19 12.11 -5.09
C LEU A 101 -4.02 11.52 -4.29
N SER A 102 -3.42 10.44 -4.80
CA SER A 102 -2.25 9.80 -4.17
C SER A 102 -1.08 10.75 -4.03
N SER A 103 -0.80 11.57 -5.04
CA SER A 103 0.27 12.58 -4.99
C SER A 103 0.02 13.62 -3.89
N VAL A 104 -1.22 14.08 -3.72
CA VAL A 104 -1.60 15.01 -2.65
C VAL A 104 -1.40 14.37 -1.27
N ILE A 105 -1.86 13.13 -1.08
CA ILE A 105 -1.70 12.40 0.18
C ILE A 105 -0.21 12.24 0.52
N ILE A 106 0.62 11.84 -0.43
CA ILE A 106 2.07 11.69 -0.24
C ILE A 106 2.72 13.03 0.16
N LEU A 107 2.28 14.14 -0.44
CA LEU A 107 2.80 15.47 -0.11
C LEU A 107 2.41 15.88 1.32
N ILE A 108 1.17 15.62 1.73
CA ILE A 108 0.69 15.89 3.10
C ILE A 108 1.50 15.07 4.11
N VAL A 109 1.64 13.76 3.89
CA VAL A 109 2.41 12.87 4.78
C VAL A 109 3.87 13.32 4.86
N ALA A 110 4.48 13.72 3.75
CA ALA A 110 5.86 14.25 3.75
C ALA A 110 5.99 15.52 4.60
N ILE A 111 5.02 16.44 4.53
CA ILE A 111 5.02 17.65 5.37
C ILE A 111 4.82 17.29 6.85
N MET A 112 3.95 16.33 7.16
CA MET A 112 3.76 15.85 8.54
C MET A 112 5.05 15.28 9.12
N ILE A 113 5.73 14.40 8.38
CA ILE A 113 7.00 13.81 8.82
C ILE A 113 8.08 14.89 8.99
N LEU A 114 8.15 15.87 8.08
CA LEU A 114 9.12 16.97 8.19
C LEU A 114 8.87 17.83 9.44
N LYS A 115 7.61 18.14 9.74
CA LYS A 115 7.25 18.86 10.98
C LYS A 115 7.65 18.06 12.22
N GLN A 116 7.38 16.76 12.23
CA GLN A 116 7.75 15.87 13.33
C GLN A 116 9.27 15.84 13.52
N LEU A 117 10.03 15.76 12.43
CA LEU A 117 11.49 15.74 12.47
C LEU A 117 12.06 17.04 13.04
N LEU A 118 11.56 18.20 12.60
CA LEU A 118 11.99 19.51 13.11
C LEU A 118 11.68 19.66 14.61
N ALA A 119 10.53 19.17 15.07
CA ALA A 119 10.14 19.21 16.49
C ALA A 119 10.97 18.29 17.39
N ILE A 120 11.61 17.26 16.84
CA ILE A 120 12.53 16.38 17.61
C ILE A 120 13.93 17.01 17.70
N LEU A 121 14.30 17.85 16.73
CA LEU A 121 15.65 18.38 16.55
C LEU A 121 15.85 19.76 17.20
N LEU A 122 14.77 20.49 17.47
CA LEU A 122 14.73 21.82 18.09
C LEU A 122 14.06 21.76 19.46
#